data_AF-G0NVY5-F1
#
_entry.id   AF-G0NVY5-F1
#
_cell.length_a   1.000
_cell.length_b   1.000
_cell.length_c   1.000
_cell.angle_alpha   90.00
_cell.angle_beta   90.00
_cell.angle_gamma   90.00
#
_symmetry.space_group_name_H-M   'P 1'
#
loop_
_entity.id
_entity.type
_entity.pdbx_description
1 polymer ?
#
loop_
_entity_poly.entity_id
_entity_poly.type
_entity_poly.pdbx_seq_one_letter_code
_entity_poly.pdbx_strand_id
1 'polypeptide(L)'
;MDDKESIVKTRKYYPIVYGTLSFIGPFTILIFNKDFSRRVRLMLLGQERSIADILSLFFYSVHRLAFLLIPDSLFNHPVLPIASVYYNGLYWAIIIRSNGVALMTLHRFLSIVKPSLKITTFIQNAKPWKIWIFYWIPSLVFSFLFFSDSEIEFESSETMVLVMSSEIISKATQISFLYILFSCVFCIVSYRFIIRFIRKKSISVSKSQRREIRLAVQVFLYFIAQLILLIYLFLLSITALDDNVKN
;
A
#
# COMPACT_ATOMS: atom_id res chain seq x y z
N MET A 1 23.19 -25.16 6.98
CA MET A 1 23.66 -23.93 7.65
C MET A 1 23.37 -22.68 6.80
N ASP A 2 23.14 -22.80 5.49
CA ASP A 2 22.81 -21.70 4.57
C ASP A 2 21.41 -21.04 4.72
N ASP A 3 20.37 -21.80 5.11
CA ASP A 3 18.98 -21.27 5.12
C ASP A 3 18.79 -20.08 6.08
N LYS A 4 19.31 -20.19 7.31
CA LYS A 4 19.09 -19.18 8.36
C LYS A 4 19.71 -17.82 8.01
N GLU A 5 20.86 -17.80 7.34
CA GLU A 5 21.52 -16.56 6.93
C GLU A 5 20.77 -15.85 5.79
N SER A 6 20.22 -16.63 4.84
CA SER A 6 19.40 -16.08 3.74
C SER A 6 18.09 -15.45 4.24
N ILE A 7 17.50 -16.02 5.29
CA ILE A 7 16.23 -15.58 5.87
C ILE A 7 16.44 -14.33 6.73
N VAL A 8 17.49 -14.28 7.55
CA VAL A 8 17.87 -13.07 8.30
C VAL A 8 18.20 -11.92 7.36
N LYS A 9 18.88 -12.19 6.23
CA LYS A 9 19.09 -11.20 5.17
C LYS A 9 17.76 -10.73 4.58
N THR A 10 16.84 -11.63 4.24
CA THR A 10 15.52 -11.29 3.70
C THR A 10 14.71 -10.41 4.68
N ARG A 11 14.76 -10.70 5.98
CA ARG A 11 14.15 -9.89 7.05
C ARG A 11 14.80 -8.50 7.18
N LYS A 12 16.12 -8.41 7.01
CA LYS A 12 16.89 -7.15 7.03
C LYS A 12 16.64 -6.27 5.79
N TYR A 13 16.42 -6.88 4.63
CA TYR A 13 16.12 -6.16 3.39
C TYR A 13 14.63 -5.85 3.22
N TYR A 14 13.75 -6.44 4.03
CA TYR A 14 12.29 -6.22 3.96
C TYR A 14 11.90 -4.74 4.01
N PRO A 15 12.37 -3.93 4.97
CA PRO A 15 12.05 -2.51 5.03
C PRO A 15 12.70 -1.71 3.90
N ILE A 16 13.84 -2.16 3.39
CA ILE A 16 14.62 -1.48 2.34
C ILE A 16 13.96 -1.69 0.97
N VAL A 17 13.61 -2.93 0.63
CA VAL A 17 12.88 -3.27 -0.60
C VAL A 17 11.51 -2.61 -0.58
N TYR A 18 10.84 -2.56 0.57
CA TYR A 18 9.55 -1.89 0.70
C TYR A 18 9.64 -0.36 0.62
N GLY A 19 10.64 0.24 1.27
CA GLY A 19 11.01 1.62 1.06
C GLY A 19 11.15 1.89 -0.42
N THR A 20 11.93 1.05 -1.13
CA THR A 20 12.17 1.09 -2.58
C THR A 20 10.87 0.94 -3.42
N LEU A 21 9.96 0.05 -3.04
CA LEU A 21 8.67 -0.16 -3.72
C LEU A 21 7.66 0.98 -3.47
N SER A 22 7.72 1.65 -2.31
CA SER A 22 6.92 2.84 -2.01
C SER A 22 7.25 4.00 -2.96
N PHE A 23 8.48 4.04 -3.51
CA PHE A 23 8.88 5.01 -4.53
C PHE A 23 8.25 4.75 -5.91
N ILE A 24 7.67 3.58 -6.20
CA ILE A 24 7.10 3.33 -7.54
C ILE A 24 5.99 4.33 -7.88
N GLY A 25 5.19 4.76 -6.89
CA GLY A 25 4.12 5.75 -7.07
C GLY A 25 4.63 7.11 -7.57
N PRO A 26 5.52 7.79 -6.83
CA PRO A 26 6.13 9.06 -7.25
C PRO A 26 6.92 8.98 -8.56
N PHE A 27 7.68 7.89 -8.79
CA PHE A 27 8.54 7.76 -9.97
C PHE A 27 7.76 7.40 -11.25
N THR A 28 6.69 6.60 -11.17
CA THR A 28 5.81 6.38 -12.34
C THR A 28 5.11 7.66 -12.80
N ILE A 29 4.87 8.62 -11.90
CA ILE A 29 4.32 9.95 -12.23
C ILE A 29 5.36 10.84 -12.92
N LEU A 30 6.64 10.73 -12.52
CA LEU A 30 7.76 11.49 -13.09
C LEU A 30 8.20 10.96 -14.47
N ILE A 31 8.21 9.64 -14.66
CA ILE A 31 8.73 8.99 -15.89
C ILE A 31 7.75 9.13 -17.07
N PHE A 32 6.43 9.21 -16.84
CA PHE A 32 5.45 9.04 -17.92
C PHE A 32 4.96 10.30 -18.65
N ASN A 33 5.33 11.54 -18.28
CA ASN A 33 5.24 12.70 -19.19
C ASN A 33 5.60 14.08 -18.58
N LYS A 34 6.43 14.87 -19.27
CA LYS A 34 6.65 16.31 -18.99
C LYS A 34 5.39 17.17 -19.23
N ASP A 35 4.52 16.79 -20.18
CA ASP A 35 3.27 17.51 -20.50
C ASP A 35 2.03 17.03 -19.72
N PHE A 36 2.13 15.84 -19.12
CA PHE A 36 1.17 15.27 -18.17
C PHE A 36 1.45 15.83 -16.78
N SER A 37 2.72 16.03 -16.38
CA SER A 37 3.11 16.68 -15.13
C SER A 37 2.42 18.04 -14.93
N ARG A 38 2.22 18.85 -15.99
CA ARG A 38 1.56 20.17 -15.88
C ARG A 38 0.04 20.08 -15.66
N ARG A 39 -0.64 19.13 -16.32
CA ARG A 39 -2.10 18.87 -16.12
C ARG A 39 -2.40 18.05 -14.88
N VAL A 40 -1.42 17.25 -14.45
CA VAL A 40 -1.48 16.42 -13.26
C VAL A 40 -1.02 17.18 -12.03
N ARG A 41 -0.22 18.25 -12.12
CA ARG A 41 0.02 19.17 -10.98
C ARG A 41 -1.29 19.73 -10.39
N LEU A 42 -2.29 19.96 -11.24
CA LEU A 42 -3.65 20.34 -10.84
C LEU A 42 -4.52 19.15 -10.39
N MET A 43 -4.26 17.92 -10.85
CA MET A 43 -4.95 16.70 -10.37
C MET A 43 -4.30 16.07 -9.12
N LEU A 44 -3.01 16.33 -8.87
CA LEU A 44 -2.21 15.81 -7.75
C LEU A 44 -2.58 16.48 -6.45
N LEU A 45 -3.00 17.75 -6.50
CA LEU A 45 -3.66 18.41 -5.37
C LEU A 45 -5.04 17.81 -5.05
N GLY A 46 -5.56 16.90 -5.89
CA GLY A 46 -6.90 16.31 -5.75
C GLY A 46 -6.97 14.77 -5.81
N GLN A 47 -5.84 14.05 -5.90
CA GLN A 47 -5.84 12.57 -5.89
C GLN A 47 -5.23 12.03 -4.60
N GLU A 48 -6.09 11.44 -3.77
CA GLU A 48 -5.81 10.78 -2.48
C GLU A 48 -4.63 9.79 -2.51
N ARG A 49 -4.28 9.27 -3.70
CA ARG A 49 -3.26 8.22 -3.94
C ARG A 49 -1.85 8.64 -3.60
N SER A 50 -1.48 9.87 -3.98
CA SER A 50 -0.12 10.34 -3.74
C SER A 50 0.09 10.67 -2.27
N ILE A 51 -0.97 10.83 -1.49
CA ILE A 51 -0.85 11.35 -0.13
C ILE A 51 -0.44 10.24 0.83
N ALA A 52 -1.00 9.02 0.72
CA ALA A 52 -0.51 7.89 1.50
C ALA A 52 0.95 7.53 1.14
N ASP A 53 1.30 7.56 -0.14
CA ASP A 53 2.67 7.30 -0.60
C ASP A 53 3.64 8.44 -0.19
N ILE A 54 3.22 9.71 -0.26
CA ILE A 54 4.03 10.86 0.19
C ILE A 54 4.15 10.88 1.72
N LEU A 55 3.07 10.61 2.45
CA LEU A 55 3.09 10.58 3.91
C LEU A 55 3.95 9.43 4.41
N SER A 56 3.82 8.24 3.83
CA SER A 56 4.71 7.13 4.15
C SER A 56 6.15 7.46 3.78
N LEU A 57 6.40 8.01 2.59
CA LEU A 57 7.74 8.43 2.18
C LEU A 57 8.36 9.46 3.14
N PHE A 58 7.60 10.50 3.49
CA PHE A 58 8.03 11.52 4.44
C PHE A 58 8.31 10.90 5.81
N PHE A 59 7.38 10.09 6.32
CA PHE A 59 7.51 9.38 7.58
C PHE A 59 8.78 8.52 7.61
N TYR A 60 9.02 7.67 6.60
CA TYR A 60 10.20 6.81 6.55
C TYR A 60 11.50 7.59 6.32
N SER A 61 11.47 8.66 5.52
CA SER A 61 12.65 9.49 5.28
C SER A 61 13.07 10.23 6.55
N VAL A 62 12.10 10.79 7.28
CA VAL A 62 12.35 11.47 8.56
C VAL A 62 12.88 10.49 9.60
N HIS A 63 12.27 9.31 9.75
CA HIS A 63 12.77 8.29 10.67
C HIS A 63 14.17 7.80 10.27
N ARG A 64 14.41 7.56 8.98
CA ARG A 64 15.73 7.17 8.49
C ARG A 64 16.79 8.22 8.77
N LEU A 65 16.46 9.49 8.59
CA LEU A 65 17.36 10.59 8.92
C LEU A 65 17.59 10.69 10.43
N ALA A 66 16.54 10.51 11.24
CA ALA A 66 16.65 10.50 12.70
C ALA A 66 17.56 9.35 13.19
N PHE A 67 17.45 8.17 12.60
CA PHE A 67 18.30 7.01 12.93
C PHE A 67 19.79 7.27 12.62
N LEU A 68 20.07 8.14 11.65
CA LEU A 68 21.44 8.52 11.27
C LEU A 68 22.00 9.68 12.11
N LEU A 69 21.17 10.66 12.47
CA LEU A 69 21.61 11.89 13.13
C LEU A 69 21.62 11.83 14.65
N ILE A 70 20.68 11.09 15.24
CA ILE A 70 20.47 11.07 16.70
C ILE A 70 20.24 9.64 17.25
N PRO A 71 21.09 8.66 16.92
CA PRO A 71 20.87 7.28 17.31
C PRO A 71 20.84 7.08 18.83
N ASP A 72 21.82 7.62 19.56
CA ASP A 72 21.89 7.42 21.01
C ASP A 72 20.68 7.99 21.75
N SER A 73 20.14 9.11 21.29
CA SER A 73 18.92 9.70 21.86
C SER A 73 17.69 8.84 21.61
N LEU A 74 17.58 8.21 20.44
CA LEU A 74 16.47 7.32 20.09
C LEU A 74 16.52 5.99 20.85
N PHE A 75 17.73 5.48 21.08
CA PHE A 75 17.95 4.25 21.85
C PHE A 75 17.74 4.45 23.35
N ASN A 76 18.28 5.53 23.92
CA ASN A 76 18.25 5.79 25.37
C ASN A 76 16.92 6.37 25.89
N HIS A 77 16.00 6.78 24.99
CA HIS A 77 14.65 7.21 25.36
C HIS A 77 13.58 6.20 24.90
N PRO A 78 13.47 5.01 25.56
CA PRO A 78 12.49 3.99 25.21
C PRO A 78 11.03 4.38 25.51
N VAL A 79 10.79 5.55 26.12
CA VAL A 79 9.44 6.05 26.49
C VAL A 79 8.55 6.24 25.25
N LEU A 80 9.15 6.54 24.10
CA LEU A 80 8.43 6.57 22.83
C LEU A 80 8.68 5.24 22.09
N PRO A 81 7.64 4.45 21.75
CA PRO A 81 7.79 3.18 21.04
C PRO A 81 8.10 3.41 19.54
N ILE A 82 9.19 4.12 19.26
CA ILE A 82 9.58 4.55 17.91
C ILE A 82 9.88 3.35 17.02
N ALA A 83 10.56 2.34 17.56
CA ALA A 83 10.82 1.08 16.86
C ALA A 83 9.51 0.37 16.46
N SER A 84 8.56 0.26 17.39
CA SER A 84 7.24 -0.34 17.14
C SER A 84 6.42 0.47 16.15
N VAL A 85 6.37 1.79 16.28
CA VAL A 85 5.66 2.69 15.36
C VAL A 85 6.26 2.66 13.96
N TYR A 86 7.58 2.62 13.85
CA TYR A 86 8.28 2.49 12.56
C TYR A 86 7.98 1.17 11.87
N TYR A 87 8.00 0.04 12.60
CA TYR A 87 7.70 -1.27 12.05
C TYR A 87 6.23 -1.45 11.70
N ASN A 88 5.32 -1.20 12.66
CA ASN A 88 3.87 -1.33 12.45
C ASN A 88 3.37 -0.36 11.38
N GLY A 89 3.92 0.85 11.34
CA GLY A 89 3.65 1.85 10.31
C GLY A 89 3.85 1.33 8.88
N LEU A 90 4.72 0.32 8.69
CA LEU A 90 4.96 -0.27 7.37
C LEU A 90 3.71 -0.98 6.92
N TYR A 91 3.21 -1.88 7.75
CA TYR A 91 1.98 -2.62 7.51
C TYR A 91 0.75 -1.71 7.45
N TRP A 92 0.68 -0.65 8.26
CA TRP A 92 -0.39 0.35 8.13
C TRP A 92 -0.42 0.97 6.73
N ALA A 93 0.75 1.35 6.19
CA ALA A 93 0.84 1.87 4.84
C ALA A 93 0.43 0.83 3.78
N ILE A 94 0.81 -0.44 3.95
CA ILE A 94 0.39 -1.56 3.08
C ILE A 94 -1.13 -1.63 2.98
N ILE A 95 -1.80 -1.70 4.14
CA ILE A 95 -3.26 -1.89 4.22
C ILE A 95 -3.99 -0.68 3.65
N ILE A 96 -3.60 0.53 4.06
CA ILE A 96 -4.22 1.78 3.57
C ILE A 96 -4.09 1.88 2.05
N ARG A 97 -2.89 1.59 1.50
CA ARG A 97 -2.65 1.60 0.06
C ARG A 97 -3.49 0.55 -0.67
N SER A 98 -3.50 -0.69 -0.19
CA SER A 98 -4.27 -1.79 -0.80
C SER A 98 -5.78 -1.49 -0.78
N ASN A 99 -6.30 -0.93 0.31
CA ASN A 99 -7.69 -0.53 0.39
C ASN A 99 -8.03 0.58 -0.61
N GLY A 100 -7.14 1.58 -0.72
CA GLY A 100 -7.27 2.64 -1.72
C GLY A 100 -7.40 2.08 -3.13
N VAL A 101 -6.51 1.15 -3.53
CA VAL A 101 -6.56 0.52 -4.87
C VAL A 101 -7.88 -0.21 -5.12
N ALA A 102 -8.36 -0.98 -4.13
CA ALA A 102 -9.65 -1.69 -4.22
C ALA A 102 -10.83 -0.72 -4.43
N LEU A 103 -10.97 0.27 -3.55
CA LEU A 103 -12.08 1.22 -3.60
C LEU A 103 -12.06 2.08 -4.86
N MET A 104 -10.88 2.43 -5.36
CA MET A 104 -10.75 3.15 -6.63
C MET A 104 -11.13 2.28 -7.83
N THR A 105 -10.76 1.01 -7.78
CA THR A 105 -11.17 0.03 -8.81
C THR A 105 -12.70 -0.13 -8.79
N LEU A 106 -13.31 -0.20 -7.60
CA LEU A 106 -14.76 -0.20 -7.43
C LEU A 106 -15.40 1.07 -8.00
N HIS A 107 -14.86 2.25 -7.69
CA HIS A 107 -15.37 3.51 -8.21
C HIS A 107 -15.34 3.57 -9.75
N ARG A 108 -14.26 3.07 -10.37
CA ARG A 108 -14.16 2.99 -11.84
C ARG A 108 -15.10 1.96 -12.42
N PHE A 109 -15.25 0.80 -11.78
CA PHE A 109 -16.24 -0.20 -12.15
C PHE A 109 -17.65 0.38 -12.14
N LEU A 110 -18.06 1.04 -11.05
CA LEU A 110 -19.38 1.66 -10.91
C LEU A 110 -19.59 2.74 -11.96
N SER A 111 -18.62 3.64 -12.15
CA SER A 111 -18.72 4.74 -13.11
C SER A 111 -18.79 4.28 -14.57
N ILE A 112 -18.07 3.22 -14.95
CA ILE A 112 -18.01 2.73 -16.32
C ILE A 112 -19.16 1.75 -16.61
N VAL A 113 -19.36 0.76 -15.75
CA VAL A 113 -20.26 -0.38 -15.99
C VAL A 113 -21.68 -0.09 -15.52
N LYS A 114 -21.86 0.66 -14.42
CA LYS A 114 -23.17 0.91 -13.77
C LYS A 114 -23.41 2.40 -13.47
N PRO A 115 -23.37 3.30 -14.48
CA PRO A 115 -23.48 4.74 -14.25
C PRO A 115 -24.84 5.20 -13.68
N SER A 116 -25.92 4.46 -13.94
CA SER A 116 -27.27 4.81 -13.47
C SER A 116 -27.61 4.31 -12.06
N LEU A 117 -26.71 3.57 -11.41
CA LEU A 117 -26.95 3.05 -10.07
C LEU A 117 -26.91 4.21 -9.04
N LYS A 118 -27.87 4.24 -8.10
CA LYS A 118 -27.93 5.28 -7.06
C LYS A 118 -26.62 5.44 -6.28
N ILE A 119 -25.95 4.32 -5.99
CA ILE A 119 -24.64 4.30 -5.33
C ILE A 119 -23.58 5.03 -6.17
N THR A 120 -23.58 4.84 -7.49
CA THR A 120 -22.66 5.52 -8.40
C THR A 120 -22.89 7.03 -8.37
N THR A 121 -24.15 7.47 -8.45
CA THR A 121 -24.51 8.90 -8.37
C THR A 121 -24.15 9.50 -7.01
N PHE A 122 -24.35 8.75 -5.93
CA PHE A 122 -23.93 9.18 -4.58
C PHE A 122 -22.41 9.39 -4.49
N ILE A 123 -21.62 8.42 -4.94
CA ILE A 123 -20.15 8.52 -4.88
C ILE A 123 -19.64 9.65 -5.78
N GLN A 124 -20.20 9.82 -6.98
CA GLN A 124 -19.79 10.88 -7.91
C GLN A 124 -20.13 12.29 -7.41
N ASN A 125 -21.21 12.44 -6.64
CA ASN A 125 -21.63 13.72 -6.07
C ASN A 125 -21.12 13.94 -4.64
N ALA A 126 -20.44 12.96 -4.05
CA ALA A 126 -19.91 13.08 -2.71
C ALA A 126 -18.81 14.16 -2.66
N LYS A 127 -18.87 15.01 -1.63
CA LYS A 127 -17.79 15.97 -1.36
C LYS A 127 -16.49 15.19 -1.11
N PRO A 128 -15.33 15.67 -1.60
CA PRO A 128 -14.05 14.99 -1.45
C PRO A 128 -13.79 14.51 -0.01
N TRP A 129 -13.97 15.37 1.00
CA TRP A 129 -13.72 15.00 2.41
C TRP A 129 -14.50 13.78 2.91
N LYS A 130 -15.72 13.52 2.39
CA LYS A 130 -16.50 12.33 2.79
C LYS A 130 -15.87 11.07 2.22
N ILE A 131 -15.36 11.13 1.00
CA ILE A 131 -14.66 10.03 0.34
C ILE A 131 -13.41 9.67 1.17
N TRP A 132 -12.68 10.66 1.66
CA TRP A 132 -11.49 10.45 2.51
C TRP A 132 -11.81 9.63 3.76
N ILE A 133 -12.87 10.01 4.48
CA ILE A 133 -13.32 9.30 5.69
C ILE A 133 -13.66 7.85 5.38
N PHE A 134 -14.43 7.60 4.31
CA PHE A 134 -14.80 6.23 3.92
C PHE A 134 -13.60 5.39 3.44
N TYR A 135 -12.58 6.02 2.88
CA TYR A 135 -11.39 5.31 2.37
C TYR A 135 -10.35 5.03 3.46
N TRP A 136 -10.14 5.98 4.37
CA TRP A 136 -9.05 5.92 5.33
C TRP A 136 -9.47 5.25 6.63
N ILE A 137 -10.65 5.57 7.18
CA ILE A 137 -11.04 5.09 8.51
C ILE A 137 -11.11 3.56 8.58
N PRO A 138 -11.75 2.83 7.65
CA PRO A 138 -11.79 1.37 7.75
C PRO A 138 -10.39 0.74 7.74
N SER A 139 -9.50 1.28 6.90
CA SER A 139 -8.11 0.82 6.80
C SER A 139 -7.30 1.14 8.06
N LEU A 140 -7.50 2.31 8.65
CA LEU A 140 -6.83 2.74 9.89
C LEU A 140 -7.29 1.92 11.08
N VAL A 141 -8.60 1.66 11.20
CA VAL A 141 -9.16 0.80 12.23
C VAL A 141 -8.62 -0.62 12.09
N PHE A 142 -8.63 -1.19 10.88
CA PHE A 142 -8.03 -2.49 10.62
C PHE A 142 -6.54 -2.50 11.00
N SER A 143 -5.81 -1.46 10.59
CA SER A 143 -4.37 -1.34 10.84
C SER A 143 -4.06 -1.30 12.34
N PHE A 144 -4.82 -0.53 13.11
CA PHE A 144 -4.66 -0.44 14.56
C PHE A 144 -5.04 -1.76 15.27
N LEU A 145 -6.06 -2.47 14.81
CA LEU A 145 -6.48 -3.73 15.44
C LEU A 145 -5.48 -4.86 15.23
N PHE A 146 -4.85 -4.93 14.05
CA PHE A 146 -4.01 -6.07 13.69
C PHE A 146 -2.50 -5.81 13.79
N PHE A 147 -2.08 -4.54 13.83
CA PHE A 147 -0.66 -4.14 13.83
C PHE A 147 -0.39 -3.09 14.93
N SER A 148 -0.53 -3.49 16.19
CA SER A 148 -0.21 -2.64 17.35
C SER A 148 0.74 -3.34 18.33
N ASP A 149 1.58 -4.24 17.83
CA ASP A 149 2.54 -4.98 18.64
C ASP A 149 3.59 -4.01 19.19
N SER A 150 3.74 -3.96 20.52
CA SER A 150 4.63 -3.02 21.24
C SER A 150 6.01 -3.61 21.57
N GLU A 151 6.18 -4.93 21.46
CA GLU A 151 7.40 -5.68 21.78
C GLU A 151 8.43 -5.61 20.63
N ILE A 152 8.69 -4.40 20.14
CA ILE A 152 9.60 -4.14 19.03
C ILE A 152 10.59 -3.07 19.48
N GLU A 153 11.86 -3.43 19.52
CA GLU A 153 12.94 -2.61 20.07
C GLU A 153 14.11 -2.50 19.09
N PHE A 154 15.08 -1.64 19.41
CA PHE A 154 16.33 -1.54 18.66
C PHE A 154 17.40 -2.43 19.32
N GLU A 155 18.22 -3.09 18.51
CA GLU A 155 19.32 -3.96 18.99
C GLU A 155 20.42 -3.16 19.68
N SER A 156 20.85 -2.06 19.07
CA SER A 156 21.88 -1.16 19.59
C SER A 156 21.78 0.22 18.94
N SER A 157 22.34 1.24 19.60
CA SER A 157 22.40 2.60 19.04
C SER A 157 23.26 2.67 17.77
N GLU A 158 24.30 1.86 17.66
CA GLU A 158 25.19 1.84 16.48
C GLU A 158 24.52 1.26 15.23
N THR A 159 23.69 0.23 15.40
CA THR A 159 23.15 -0.52 14.25
C THR A 159 21.69 -0.20 13.93
N MET A 160 20.91 0.22 14.93
CA MET A 160 19.47 0.51 14.80
C MET A 160 18.67 -0.59 14.10
N VAL A 161 19.11 -1.84 14.25
CA VAL A 161 18.38 -3.01 13.75
C VAL A 161 17.18 -3.27 14.65
N LEU A 162 16.03 -3.52 14.04
CA LEU A 162 14.81 -3.85 14.79
C LEU A 162 14.86 -5.30 15.27
N VAL A 163 14.66 -5.50 16.57
CA VAL A 163 14.59 -6.81 17.22
C VAL A 163 13.14 -7.05 17.64
N MET A 164 12.61 -8.20 17.24
CA MET A 164 11.26 -8.65 17.57
C MET A 164 11.15 -10.17 17.41
N SER A 165 10.10 -10.76 17.98
CA SER A 165 9.84 -12.19 17.85
C SER A 165 9.47 -12.57 16.40
N SER A 166 9.82 -13.79 16.00
CA SER A 166 9.42 -14.32 14.67
C SER A 166 7.88 -14.42 14.55
N GLU A 167 7.17 -14.53 15.67
CA GLU A 167 5.72 -14.57 15.72
C GLU A 167 5.10 -13.24 15.24
N ILE A 168 5.61 -12.09 15.70
CA ILE A 168 5.15 -10.76 15.27
C ILE A 168 5.30 -10.61 13.75
N ILE A 169 6.47 -11.00 13.22
CA ILE A 169 6.76 -10.92 11.77
C ILE A 169 5.82 -11.83 10.98
N SER A 170 5.67 -13.08 11.41
CA SER A 170 4.82 -14.07 10.74
C SER A 170 3.36 -13.63 10.73
N LYS A 171 2.83 -13.22 11.88
CA LYS A 171 1.46 -12.69 12.03
C LYS A 171 1.23 -11.50 11.09
N ALA A 172 2.09 -10.48 11.15
CA ALA A 172 1.94 -9.28 10.34
C ALA A 172 1.98 -9.59 8.83
N THR A 173 2.90 -10.45 8.42
CA THR A 173 3.05 -10.90 7.03
C THR A 173 1.83 -11.68 6.53
N GLN A 174 1.35 -12.64 7.32
CA GLN A 174 0.20 -13.48 6.95
C GLN A 174 -1.10 -12.66 6.84
N ILE A 175 -1.36 -11.78 7.81
CA ILE A 175 -2.53 -10.89 7.78
C ILE A 175 -2.48 -9.99 6.54
N SER A 176 -1.31 -9.40 6.26
CA SER A 176 -1.12 -8.54 5.09
C SER A 176 -1.29 -9.29 3.78
N PHE A 177 -0.72 -10.50 3.69
CA PHE A 177 -0.88 -11.39 2.55
C PHE A 177 -2.35 -11.68 2.27
N LEU A 178 -3.10 -12.12 3.28
CA LEU A 178 -4.53 -12.43 3.14
C LEU A 178 -5.34 -11.20 2.73
N TYR A 179 -5.09 -10.05 3.38
CA TYR A 179 -5.78 -8.81 3.05
C TYR A 179 -5.56 -8.41 1.58
N ILE A 180 -4.30 -8.42 1.13
CA ILE A 180 -3.94 -8.07 -0.24
C ILE A 180 -4.49 -9.09 -1.23
N LEU A 181 -4.50 -10.38 -0.89
CA LEU A 181 -5.08 -11.44 -1.71
C LEU A 181 -6.56 -11.16 -2.00
N PHE A 182 -7.35 -10.90 -0.96
CA PHE A 182 -8.77 -10.55 -1.11
C PHE A 182 -8.96 -9.28 -1.96
N SER A 183 -8.18 -8.25 -1.69
CA SER A 183 -8.19 -7.00 -2.47
C SER A 183 -7.84 -7.25 -3.94
N CYS A 184 -6.86 -8.11 -4.23
CA CYS A 184 -6.48 -8.48 -5.59
C CYS A 184 -7.57 -9.27 -6.32
N VAL A 185 -8.17 -10.27 -5.67
CA VAL A 185 -9.30 -11.02 -6.23
C VAL A 185 -10.45 -10.07 -6.58
N PHE A 186 -10.79 -9.17 -5.66
CA PHE A 186 -11.81 -8.15 -5.89
C PHE A 186 -11.50 -7.25 -7.10
N CYS A 187 -10.24 -6.81 -7.23
CA CYS A 187 -9.80 -6.00 -8.37
C CYS A 187 -9.88 -6.78 -9.69
N ILE A 188 -9.45 -8.04 -9.72
CA ILE A 188 -9.52 -8.91 -10.91
C ILE A 188 -10.96 -9.05 -11.40
N VAL A 189 -11.89 -9.35 -10.48
CA VAL A 189 -13.31 -9.48 -10.81
C VAL A 189 -13.86 -8.17 -11.39
N SER A 190 -13.55 -7.04 -10.75
CA SER A 190 -13.99 -5.71 -11.20
C SER A 190 -13.44 -5.36 -12.59
N TYR A 191 -12.14 -5.56 -12.83
CA TYR A 191 -11.52 -5.30 -14.14
C TYR A 191 -12.07 -6.21 -15.24
N ARG A 192 -12.36 -7.47 -14.92
CA ARG A 192 -12.99 -8.39 -15.86
C ARG A 192 -14.34 -7.85 -16.34
N PHE A 193 -15.16 -7.28 -15.45
CA PHE A 193 -16.41 -6.64 -15.86
C PHE A 193 -16.20 -5.35 -16.67
N ILE A 194 -15.25 -4.51 -16.27
CA ILE A 194 -14.91 -3.28 -17.01
C ILE A 194 -14.51 -3.62 -18.45
N ILE A 195 -13.60 -4.59 -18.65
CA ILE A 195 -13.13 -5.00 -19.97
C ILE A 195 -14.28 -5.57 -20.81
N ARG A 196 -15.13 -6.43 -20.24
CA ARG A 196 -16.31 -6.97 -20.93
C ARG A 196 -17.26 -5.86 -21.39
N PHE A 197 -17.50 -4.87 -20.54
CA PHE A 197 -18.36 -3.73 -20.89
C PHE A 197 -17.76 -2.90 -22.03
N ILE A 198 -16.47 -2.57 -21.96
CA ILE A 198 -15.76 -1.80 -23.00
C ILE A 198 -15.83 -2.53 -24.35
N ARG A 199 -15.58 -3.84 -24.37
CA ARG A 199 -15.67 -4.65 -25.61
C ARG A 199 -17.07 -4.63 -26.21
N LYS A 200 -18.13 -4.76 -25.39
CA LYS A 200 -19.52 -4.74 -25.86
C LYS A 200 -19.96 -3.38 -26.41
N LYS A 201 -19.36 -2.28 -25.94
CA LYS A 201 -19.79 -0.91 -26.25
C LYS A 201 -18.77 -0.10 -27.06
N SER A 202 -17.78 -0.77 -27.67
CA SER A 202 -16.58 -0.10 -28.24
C SER A 202 -16.89 0.92 -29.34
N ILE A 203 -18.00 0.75 -30.06
CA ILE A 203 -18.42 1.62 -31.17
C ILE A 203 -19.14 2.89 -30.66
N SER A 204 -19.75 2.87 -29.46
CA SER A 204 -20.61 3.95 -28.96
C SER A 204 -20.09 4.63 -27.69
N VAL A 205 -18.76 4.69 -27.48
CA VAL A 205 -18.16 5.25 -26.26
C VAL A 205 -18.19 6.78 -26.31
N SER A 206 -18.91 7.40 -25.38
CA SER A 206 -18.96 8.88 -25.28
C SER A 206 -17.63 9.49 -24.83
N LYS A 207 -17.43 10.79 -25.08
CA LYS A 207 -16.22 11.53 -24.64
C LYS A 207 -16.00 11.44 -23.12
N SER A 208 -17.09 11.50 -22.34
CA SER A 208 -17.06 11.34 -20.89
C SER A 208 -16.61 9.93 -20.48
N GLN A 209 -17.17 8.90 -21.10
CA GLN A 209 -16.77 7.50 -20.84
C GLN A 209 -15.32 7.23 -21.21
N ARG A 210 -14.81 7.82 -22.30
CA ARG A 210 -13.40 7.69 -22.69
C ARG A 210 -12.46 8.27 -21.62
N ARG A 211 -12.86 9.31 -20.90
CA ARG A 211 -12.08 9.86 -19.76
C ARG A 211 -11.99 8.83 -18.64
N GLU A 212 -13.12 8.25 -18.25
CA GLU A 212 -13.18 7.27 -17.17
C GLU A 212 -12.41 5.98 -17.50
N ILE A 213 -12.42 5.55 -18.75
CA ILE A 213 -11.60 4.41 -19.21
C ILE A 213 -10.10 4.70 -19.08
N ARG A 214 -9.62 5.89 -19.50
CA ARG A 214 -8.21 6.26 -19.30
C ARG A 214 -7.82 6.27 -17.83
N LEU A 215 -8.70 6.79 -16.97
CA LEU A 215 -8.48 6.77 -15.52
C LEU A 215 -8.45 5.34 -14.99
N ALA A 216 -9.31 4.43 -15.48
CA ALA A 216 -9.30 3.02 -15.09
C ALA A 216 -8.01 2.29 -15.48
N VAL A 217 -7.44 2.60 -16.65
CA VAL A 217 -6.12 2.11 -17.08
C VAL A 217 -5.01 2.65 -16.18
N GLN A 218 -5.08 3.90 -15.74
CA GLN A 218 -4.12 4.42 -14.75
C GLN A 218 -4.23 3.69 -13.42
N VAL A 219 -5.44 3.42 -12.93
CA VAL A 219 -5.64 2.61 -11.71
C VAL A 219 -5.05 1.21 -11.87
N PHE A 220 -5.06 0.65 -13.08
CA PHE A 220 -4.58 -0.71 -13.34
C PHE A 220 -3.07 -0.84 -13.10
N LEU A 221 -2.28 0.20 -13.35
CA LEU A 221 -0.85 0.20 -13.03
C LEU A 221 -0.58 0.04 -11.53
N TYR A 222 -1.39 0.67 -10.68
CA TYR A 222 -1.29 0.50 -9.23
C TYR A 222 -1.71 -0.90 -8.79
N PHE A 223 -2.69 -1.49 -9.48
CA PHE A 223 -3.07 -2.88 -9.26
C PHE A 223 -1.94 -3.86 -9.64
N ILE A 224 -1.18 -3.61 -10.71
CA ILE A 224 0.02 -4.40 -11.04
C ILE A 224 1.05 -4.31 -9.90
N ALA A 225 1.32 -3.10 -9.39
CA ALA A 225 2.23 -2.94 -8.26
C ALA A 225 1.75 -3.72 -7.02
N GLN A 226 0.43 -3.77 -6.80
CA GLN A 226 -0.16 -4.57 -5.73
C GLN A 226 -0.04 -6.09 -5.97
N LEU A 227 -0.08 -6.57 -7.21
CA LEU A 227 0.17 -7.98 -7.52
C LEU A 227 1.64 -8.37 -7.26
N ILE A 228 2.58 -7.50 -7.61
CA ILE A 228 4.02 -7.72 -7.31
C ILE A 228 4.20 -7.84 -5.79
N LEU A 229 3.57 -6.94 -5.04
CA LEU A 229 3.57 -6.98 -3.59
C LEU A 229 2.92 -8.25 -3.01
N LEU A 230 1.81 -8.72 -3.59
CA LEU A 230 1.18 -9.98 -3.19
C LEU A 230 2.14 -11.17 -3.35
N ILE A 231 2.85 -11.24 -4.48
CA ILE A 231 3.85 -12.28 -4.75
C ILE A 231 4.98 -12.20 -3.71
N TYR A 232 5.45 -11.00 -3.40
CA TYR A 232 6.47 -10.80 -2.38
C TYR A 232 6.03 -11.29 -0.99
N LEU A 233 4.82 -10.93 -0.57
CA LEU A 233 4.24 -11.37 0.70
C LEU A 233 3.99 -12.87 0.75
N PHE A 234 3.62 -13.48 -0.38
CA PHE A 234 3.46 -14.92 -0.50
C PHE A 234 4.78 -15.67 -0.32
N LEU A 235 5.84 -15.20 -0.98
CA LEU A 235 7.17 -15.78 -0.81
C LEU A 235 7.64 -15.64 0.64
N LEU A 236 7.40 -14.48 1.26
CA LEU A 236 7.75 -14.28 2.66
C LEU A 236 6.94 -15.19 3.60
N SER A 237 5.64 -15.36 3.37
CA SER A 237 4.80 -16.19 4.21
C SER A 237 5.17 -17.68 4.13
N ILE A 238 5.60 -18.17 2.97
CA ILE A 238 6.17 -19.52 2.82
C ILE A 238 7.46 -19.65 3.64
N THR A 239 8.40 -18.71 3.50
CA THR A 239 9.66 -18.78 4.25
C THR A 239 9.45 -18.72 5.76
N ALA A 240 8.45 -17.97 6.23
CA ALA A 240 8.09 -17.92 7.64
C ALA A 240 7.46 -19.23 8.16
N LEU A 241 6.73 -19.96 7.31
CA LEU A 241 6.14 -21.25 7.66
C LEU A 241 7.21 -22.33 7.83
N ASP A 242 8.20 -22.37 6.94
CA ASP A 242 9.30 -23.33 7.00
C ASP A 242 10.17 -23.17 8.26
N ASP A 243 10.32 -21.94 8.77
CA ASP A 243 11.03 -21.66 10.04
C ASP A 243 10.28 -22.19 11.27
N ASN A 244 8.95 -22.09 11.28
CA ASN A 244 8.13 -22.55 12.41
C ASN A 244 8.04 -24.08 12.49
N VAL A 245 8.26 -24.80 11.37
CA VAL A 245 8.28 -26.27 11.34
C VAL A 245 9.64 -26.83 11.74
N LYS A 246 10.72 -26.04 11.65
CA LYS A 246 12.09 -26.44 11.98
C LYS A 246 12.50 -26.15 13.44
N ASN A 247 11.66 -25.48 14.23
CA ASN A 247 11.83 -25.26 15.67
C ASN A 247 10.85 -26.12 16.46
#